data_AF-A0A963XTV5-F1
#
_entry.id   AF-A0A963XTV5-F1
#
_cell.length_a   1.000
_cell.length_b   1.000
_cell.length_c   1.000
_cell.angle_alpha   90.00
_cell.angle_beta   90.00
_cell.angle_gamma   90.00
#
_symmetry.space_group_name_H-M   'P 1'
#
loop_
_entity.id
_entity.type
_entity.pdbx_description
1 polymer ?
#
loop_
_entity_poly.entity_id
_entity_poly.type
_entity_poly.pdbx_seq_one_letter_code
_entity_poly.pdbx_strand_id
1 'polypeptide(L)'
;MAEFLATPLGTFLLILAQGLGIIAFVMLSLLFLVYGDRKIWAAVQMRRGPNVVGAFGLLQSVADALKYVVKEIVVPAGADKFVFFLAPMLSFVLAILAWAVIPFHPGWVLADINVAVLFVFAVSSLEV
;
A
#
# COMPACT_ATOMS: atom_id res chain seq x y z
N MET A 1 15.71 -24.98 -13.95
CA MET A 1 14.98 -23.87 -13.30
C MET A 1 14.90 -24.04 -11.78
N ALA A 2 14.59 -25.25 -11.27
CA ALA A 2 14.55 -25.52 -9.83
C ALA A 2 15.88 -25.29 -9.09
N GLU A 3 17.03 -25.58 -9.72
CA GLU A 3 18.35 -25.34 -9.09
C GLU A 3 18.69 -23.86 -8.93
N PHE A 4 18.26 -22.99 -9.85
CA PHE A 4 18.52 -21.54 -9.77
C PHE A 4 17.75 -20.91 -8.62
N LEU A 5 16.50 -21.33 -8.40
CA LEU A 5 15.65 -20.83 -7.31
C LEU A 5 16.15 -21.26 -5.92
N ALA A 6 16.90 -22.36 -5.84
CA ALA A 6 17.53 -22.84 -4.62
C ALA A 6 18.88 -22.15 -4.30
N THR A 7 19.40 -21.30 -5.19
CA THR A 7 20.57 -20.47 -4.87
C THR A 7 20.18 -19.32 -3.94
N PRO A 8 21.11 -18.80 -3.10
CA PRO A 8 20.85 -17.63 -2.26
C PRO A 8 20.33 -16.43 -3.06
N LEU A 9 20.82 -16.26 -4.29
CA LEU A 9 20.40 -15.20 -5.20
C LEU A 9 18.96 -15.45 -5.73
N GLY A 10 18.63 -16.68 -6.12
CA GLY A 10 17.29 -17.04 -6.59
C GLY A 10 16.23 -16.89 -5.51
N THR A 11 16.53 -17.29 -4.27
CA THR A 11 15.62 -17.10 -3.12
C THR A 11 15.43 -15.61 -2.80
N PHE A 12 16.49 -14.81 -2.83
CA PHE A 12 16.39 -13.35 -2.64
C PHE A 12 15.49 -12.68 -3.70
N LEU A 13 15.67 -13.03 -4.98
CA LEU A 13 14.84 -12.49 -6.06
C LEU A 13 13.36 -12.88 -5.93
N LEU A 14 13.07 -14.10 -5.48
CA LEU A 14 11.70 -14.54 -5.22
C LEU A 14 11.04 -13.73 -4.09
N ILE A 15 11.72 -13.54 -2.96
CA ILE A 15 11.20 -12.74 -1.85
C ILE A 15 10.96 -11.30 -2.30
N LEU A 16 11.90 -10.72 -3.06
CA LEU A 16 11.77 -9.37 -3.59
C LEU A 16 10.59 -9.25 -4.56
N ALA A 17 10.40 -10.22 -5.45
CA ALA A 17 9.27 -10.26 -6.36
C ALA A 17 7.93 -10.40 -5.63
N GLN A 18 7.85 -11.26 -4.61
CA GLN A 18 6.66 -11.43 -3.78
C GLN A 18 6.34 -10.15 -2.99
N GLY A 19 7.35 -9.52 -2.38
CA GLY A 19 7.19 -8.26 -1.65
C GLY A 19 6.69 -7.13 -2.55
N LEU A 20 7.28 -6.96 -3.73
CA LEU A 20 6.80 -5.99 -4.72
C LEU A 20 5.40 -6.32 -5.22
N GLY A 21 5.06 -7.60 -5.37
CA GLY A 21 3.70 -8.06 -5.71
C GLY A 21 2.66 -7.65 -4.66
N ILE A 22 2.96 -7.81 -3.37
CA ILE A 22 2.08 -7.38 -2.28
C ILE A 22 1.90 -5.86 -2.30
N ILE A 23 2.99 -5.09 -2.44
CA ILE A 23 2.93 -3.62 -2.50
C ILE A 23 2.06 -3.18 -3.68
N ALA A 24 2.26 -3.77 -4.87
CA ALA A 24 1.47 -3.46 -6.06
C ALA A 24 -0.01 -3.79 -5.86
N PHE A 25 -0.33 -4.94 -5.23
CA PHE A 25 -1.70 -5.33 -4.91
C PHE A 25 -2.37 -4.32 -3.97
N VAL A 26 -1.69 -3.96 -2.87
CA VAL A 26 -2.22 -2.99 -1.90
C VAL A 26 -2.44 -1.63 -2.57
N MET A 27 -1.45 -1.10 -3.29
CA MET A 27 -1.58 0.20 -3.98
C MET A 27 -2.70 0.20 -5.02
N LEU A 28 -2.86 -0.87 -5.80
CA LEU A 28 -3.92 -0.98 -6.79
C LEU A 28 -5.30 -1.07 -6.12
N SER A 29 -5.41 -1.84 -5.03
CA SER A 29 -6.66 -1.94 -4.27
C SER A 29 -7.09 -0.59 -3.70
N LEU A 30 -6.15 0.21 -3.17
CA LEU A 30 -6.41 1.55 -2.65
C LEU A 30 -6.93 2.50 -3.73
N LEU A 31 -6.37 2.43 -4.94
CA LEU A 31 -6.79 3.26 -6.08
C LEU A 31 -8.28 3.07 -6.40
N PHE A 32 -8.74 1.81 -6.39
CA PHE A 32 -10.15 1.48 -6.62
C PHE A 32 -11.03 1.71 -5.39
N LEU A 33 -10.50 1.52 -4.18
CA LEU A 33 -11.25 1.72 -2.94
C LEU A 33 -11.61 3.21 -2.76
N VAL A 34 -10.68 4.13 -3.02
CA VAL A 34 -10.95 5.57 -2.98
C VAL A 34 -11.93 6.00 -4.07
N TYR A 35 -11.81 5.43 -5.28
CA TYR A 35 -12.79 5.65 -6.35
C TYR A 35 -14.19 5.16 -5.96
N GLY A 36 -14.26 3.95 -5.40
CA GLY A 36 -15.48 3.31 -4.93
C GLY A 36 -16.15 4.13 -3.84
N ASP A 37 -15.39 4.55 -2.83
CA ASP A 37 -15.87 5.40 -1.73
C ASP A 37 -16.59 6.65 -2.27
N ARG A 38 -15.95 7.40 -3.17
CA ARG A 38 -16.57 8.60 -3.79
C ARG A 38 -17.86 8.28 -4.55
N LYS A 39 -17.91 7.16 -5.27
CA LYS A 39 -19.06 6.78 -6.10
C LYS A 39 -20.22 6.25 -5.27
N ILE A 40 -19.92 5.44 -4.24
CA ILE A 40 -20.91 4.88 -3.31
C ILE A 40 -21.54 6.00 -2.49
N TRP A 41 -20.76 6.89 -1.89
CA TRP A 41 -21.31 8.00 -1.10
C TRP A 41 -22.09 9.00 -1.95
N ALA A 42 -21.67 9.22 -3.20
CA ALA A 42 -22.45 10.04 -4.13
C ALA A 42 -23.81 9.40 -4.43
N ALA A 43 -23.85 8.09 -4.67
CA ALA A 43 -25.08 7.35 -4.91
C ALA A 43 -26.04 7.38 -3.70
N VAL A 44 -25.52 7.23 -2.47
CA VAL A 44 -26.30 7.35 -1.23
C VAL A 44 -26.94 8.74 -1.12
N GLN A 45 -26.22 9.79 -1.52
CA GLN A 45 -26.70 11.18 -1.47
C GLN A 45 -27.52 11.59 -2.71
N MET A 46 -27.89 10.64 -3.57
CA MET A 46 -28.59 10.92 -4.83
C MET A 46 -27.90 11.96 -5.73
N ARG A 47 -26.56 12.05 -5.68
CA ARG A 47 -25.76 12.88 -6.58
C ARG A 47 -24.85 12.01 -7.45
N ARG A 48 -24.43 12.56 -8.58
CA ARG A 48 -23.47 11.86 -9.45
C ARG A 48 -22.08 11.91 -8.85
N GLY A 49 -21.45 10.74 -8.74
CA GLY A 49 -20.04 10.62 -8.39
C GLY A 49 -19.12 11.03 -9.55
N PRO A 50 -17.81 10.74 -9.46
CA PRO A 50 -16.85 11.06 -10.52
C PRO A 50 -17.29 10.47 -11.88
N ASN A 51 -17.50 11.32 -12.89
CA ASN A 51 -17.96 10.91 -14.22
C ASN A 51 -17.26 11.67 -15.38
N VAL A 52 -16.20 12.43 -15.08
CA VAL A 52 -15.56 13.34 -16.06
C VAL A 52 -14.21 12.79 -16.53
N VAL A 53 -13.34 12.35 -15.62
CA VAL A 53 -11.98 11.94 -15.95
C VAL A 53 -11.95 10.45 -16.36
N GLY A 54 -11.97 10.19 -17.67
CA GLY A 54 -11.99 8.85 -18.27
C GLY A 54 -13.38 8.21 -18.31
N ALA A 55 -13.47 6.98 -18.85
CA ALA A 55 -14.71 6.22 -18.87
C ALA A 55 -15.20 5.95 -17.44
N PHE A 56 -16.42 6.38 -17.11
CA PHE A 56 -17.02 6.29 -15.77
C PHE A 56 -16.22 6.93 -14.64
N GLY A 57 -15.26 7.82 -14.92
CA GLY A 57 -14.41 8.44 -13.89
C GLY A 57 -13.27 7.57 -13.36
N LEU A 58 -12.95 6.43 -14.01
CA LEU A 58 -11.92 5.49 -13.54
C LEU A 58 -10.51 6.10 -13.46
N LEU A 59 -10.21 7.05 -14.33
CA LEU A 59 -8.90 7.71 -14.37
C LEU A 59 -8.75 8.80 -13.29
N GLN A 60 -9.80 9.08 -12.52
CA GLN A 60 -9.77 10.10 -11.47
C GLN A 60 -8.70 9.81 -10.42
N SER A 61 -8.61 8.58 -9.90
CA SER A 61 -7.63 8.25 -8.86
C SER A 61 -6.19 8.32 -9.39
N VAL A 62 -5.96 8.05 -10.68
CA VAL A 62 -4.66 8.22 -11.34
C VAL A 62 -4.30 9.70 -11.45
N ALA A 63 -5.27 10.54 -11.83
CA ALA A 63 -5.07 12.00 -11.89
C ALA A 63 -4.76 12.58 -10.51
N ASP A 64 -5.40 12.08 -9.45
CA ASP A 64 -5.12 12.49 -8.08
C ASP A 64 -3.71 12.08 -7.62
N ALA A 65 -3.25 10.87 -7.99
CA ALA A 65 -1.89 10.44 -7.73
C ALA A 65 -0.86 11.33 -8.44
N LEU A 66 -1.08 11.62 -9.73
CA LEU A 66 -0.21 12.49 -10.52
C LEU A 66 -0.14 13.90 -9.93
N LYS A 67 -1.27 14.43 -9.45
CA LYS A 67 -1.32 15.72 -8.76
C LYS A 67 -0.38 15.77 -7.55
N TYR A 68 -0.26 14.69 -6.78
CA TYR A 68 0.66 14.64 -5.63
C TYR A 68 2.13 14.64 -6.06
N VAL A 69 2.47 14.02 -7.19
CA VAL A 69 3.85 14.03 -7.72
C VAL A 69 4.28 15.44 -8.13
N VAL A 70 3.36 16.23 -8.70
CA VAL A 70 3.62 17.62 -9.12
C VAL A 70 3.51 18.59 -7.94
N LYS A 71 3.00 18.14 -6.79
CA LYS A 71 2.76 19.03 -5.65
C LYS A 71 4.09 19.41 -4.99
N GLU A 72 4.29 20.71 -4.83
CA GLU A 72 5.43 21.25 -4.08
C GLU A 72 5.43 20.75 -2.63
N ILE A 73 6.60 20.26 -2.20
CA ILE A 73 6.84 19.79 -0.84
C ILE A 73 7.16 21.01 0.03
N VAL A 74 6.22 21.39 0.88
CA VAL A 74 6.40 22.50 1.83
C VAL A 74 6.81 21.93 3.18
N VAL A 75 8.02 22.25 3.62
CA VAL A 75 8.52 21.88 4.97
C VAL A 75 8.38 23.10 5.90
N PRO A 76 7.68 23.00 7.03
CA PRO A 76 7.52 24.11 7.96
C PRO A 76 8.86 24.61 8.50
N ALA A 77 9.06 25.93 8.56
CA ALA A 77 10.33 26.54 8.96
C ALA A 77 10.73 26.24 10.42
N GLY A 78 9.77 25.92 11.29
CA GLY A 78 10.00 25.56 12.70
C GLY A 78 10.00 24.07 13.00
N ALA A 79 9.87 23.20 11.99
CA ALA A 79 9.84 21.75 12.17
C ALA A 79 11.24 21.13 12.11
N ASP A 80 11.48 20.10 12.92
CA ASP A 80 12.63 19.23 12.74
C ASP A 80 12.48 18.45 11.42
N LYS A 81 13.39 18.72 10.48
CA LYS A 81 13.35 18.12 9.14
C LYS A 81 13.49 16.60 9.18
N PHE A 82 14.30 16.06 10.09
CA PHE A 82 14.54 14.62 10.17
C PHE A 82 13.27 13.90 10.61
N VAL A 83 12.66 14.35 11.72
CA VAL A 83 11.44 13.74 12.26
C VAL A 83 10.27 13.92 11.29
N PHE A 84 10.18 15.07 10.63
CA PHE A 84 9.10 15.38 9.68
C PHE A 84 9.07 14.42 8.47
N PHE A 85 10.23 14.04 7.94
CA PHE A 85 10.29 13.05 6.85
C PHE A 85 10.23 11.60 7.36
N LEU A 86 10.77 11.32 8.55
CA LEU A 86 10.78 9.96 9.11
C LEU A 86 9.38 9.48 9.50
N ALA A 87 8.54 10.35 10.06
CA ALA A 87 7.22 9.95 10.55
C ALA A 87 6.31 9.38 9.44
N PRO A 88 6.12 10.03 8.28
CA PRO A 88 5.34 9.46 7.18
C PRO A 88 5.93 8.16 6.62
N MET A 89 7.27 8.04 6.55
CA MET A 89 7.92 6.82 6.09
C MET A 89 7.67 5.66 7.04
N LEU A 90 7.77 5.90 8.36
CA LEU A 90 7.56 4.87 9.36
C LEU A 90 6.13 4.34 9.33
N SER A 91 5.14 5.24 9.27
CA SER A 91 3.73 4.86 9.16
C SER A 91 3.47 4.00 7.93
N PHE A 92 4.02 4.37 6.77
CA PHE A 92 3.88 3.60 5.54
C PHE A 92 4.51 2.21 5.61
N VAL A 93 5.73 2.12 6.17
CA VAL A 93 6.44 0.85 6.30
C VAL A 93 5.71 -0.09 7.25
N LEU A 94 5.23 0.40 8.40
CA LEU A 94 4.46 -0.39 9.36
C LEU A 94 3.16 -0.92 8.76
N ALA A 95 2.41 -0.09 8.04
CA ALA A 95 1.18 -0.50 7.36
C ALA A 95 1.42 -1.64 6.35
N ILE A 96 2.52 -1.59 5.60
CA ILE A 96 2.88 -2.65 4.63
C ILE A 96 3.37 -3.91 5.34
N LEU A 97 4.11 -3.77 6.44
CA LEU A 97 4.62 -4.92 7.21
C LEU A 97 3.49 -5.81 7.72
N ALA A 98 2.34 -5.23 8.08
CA ALA A 98 1.16 -6.01 8.50
C ALA A 98 0.69 -7.00 7.41
N TRP A 99 0.87 -6.68 6.13
CA TRP A 99 0.49 -7.55 5.02
C TRP A 99 1.44 -8.72 4.76
N ALA A 100 2.66 -8.70 5.32
CA ALA A 100 3.66 -9.74 5.09
C ALA A 100 3.24 -11.12 5.62
N VAL A 101 2.36 -11.16 6.61
CA VAL A 101 1.99 -12.39 7.34
C VAL A 101 0.65 -12.97 6.88
N ILE A 102 -0.08 -12.26 6.03
CA ILE A 102 -1.41 -12.70 5.55
C ILE A 102 -1.23 -13.75 4.44
N PRO A 103 -1.78 -14.96 4.59
CA PRO A 103 -1.69 -16.00 3.56
C PRO A 103 -2.71 -15.74 2.44
N PHE A 104 -2.26 -15.77 1.17
CA PHE A 104 -3.13 -15.63 0.00
C PHE A 104 -3.64 -16.98 -0.53
N HIS A 105 -2.90 -18.06 -0.28
CA HIS A 105 -3.22 -19.44 -0.65
C HIS A 105 -2.47 -20.38 0.30
N PRO A 106 -2.91 -21.64 0.51
CA PRO A 106 -2.09 -22.65 1.20
C PRO A 106 -0.64 -22.68 0.70
N GLY A 107 0.31 -22.44 1.60
CA GLY A 107 1.74 -22.37 1.29
C GLY A 107 2.23 -21.07 0.63
N TRP A 108 1.35 -20.09 0.37
CA TRP A 108 1.71 -18.78 -0.19
C TRP A 108 1.56 -17.70 0.88
N VAL A 109 2.65 -17.50 1.61
CA VAL A 109 2.84 -16.45 2.60
C VAL A 109 4.26 -15.91 2.44
N LEU A 110 4.45 -14.59 2.61
CA LEU A 110 5.78 -13.99 2.50
C LEU A 110 6.65 -14.36 3.72
N ALA A 111 6.07 -14.27 4.92
CA ALA A 111 6.70 -14.66 6.17
C ALA A 111 5.77 -15.57 6.97
N ASP A 112 6.09 -16.87 7.01
CA ASP A 112 5.41 -17.82 7.88
C ASP A 112 5.98 -17.70 9.30
N ILE A 113 5.19 -17.08 10.19
CA ILE A 113 5.57 -16.83 11.58
C ILE A 113 4.58 -17.55 12.49
N ASN A 114 5.07 -18.43 13.35
CA ASN A 114 4.24 -19.16 14.33
C ASN A 114 3.39 -18.24 15.23
N VAL A 115 3.88 -17.02 15.49
CA VAL A 115 3.22 -15.97 16.31
C VAL A 115 2.72 -14.80 15.44
N ALA A 116 2.16 -15.12 14.27
CA ALA A 116 1.59 -14.16 13.33
C ALA A 116 0.65 -13.12 13.96
N VAL A 117 -0.27 -13.56 14.83
CA VAL A 117 -1.27 -12.67 15.46
C VAL A 117 -0.61 -11.65 16.38
N LEU A 118 0.41 -12.07 17.15
CA LEU A 118 1.16 -11.16 18.02
C LEU A 118 1.98 -10.15 17.22
N PHE A 119 2.52 -10.57 16.07
CA PHE A 119 3.22 -9.68 15.15
C PHE A 119 2.29 -8.58 14.62
N VAL A 120 1.11 -8.95 14.10
CA VAL A 120 0.13 -7.98 13.61
C VAL A 120 -0.29 -7.03 14.73
N PHE A 121 -0.54 -7.53 15.93
CA PHE A 121 -0.89 -6.70 17.08
C PHE A 121 0.20 -5.70 17.46
N ALA A 122 1.47 -6.14 17.47
CA ALA A 122 2.61 -5.27 17.75
C ALA A 122 2.77 -4.18 16.68
N VAL A 123 2.65 -4.55 15.40
CA VAL A 123 2.74 -3.60 14.27
C VAL A 123 1.61 -2.58 14.35
N SER A 124 0.37 -3.01 14.58
CA SER A 124 -0.77 -2.11 14.73
C SER A 124 -0.68 -1.21 15.97
N SER A 125 0.05 -1.60 17.02
CA SER A 125 0.29 -0.74 18.19
C SER A 125 1.37 0.32 17.94
N LEU A 126 2.31 0.06 17.03
CA LEU A 126 3.34 1.02 16.62
C LEU A 126 2.80 1.96 15.54
N GLU A 127 1.84 1.48 14.75
CA GLU A 127 1.08 2.25 13.78
C GLU A 127 -0.08 2.98 14.49
N VAL A 128 0.20 4.08 15.20
CA VAL A 128 -0.71 5.19 15.60
C VAL A 128 0.11 6.27 16.32
#